data_AF-A0A8N5EXU6-F1
#
_entry.id   AF-A0A8N5EXU6-F1
#
_cell.length_a   1.000
_cell.length_b   1.000
_cell.length_c   1.000
_cell.angle_alpha   90.00
_cell.angle_beta   90.00
_cell.angle_gamma   90.00
#
_symmetry.space_group_name_H-M   'P 1'
#
loop_
_entity.id
_entity.type
_entity.pdbx_description
1 polymer ?
#
loop_
_entity_poly.entity_id
_entity_poly.type
_entity_poly.pdbx_seq_one_letter_code
_entity_poly.pdbx_strand_id
1 'polypeptide(L)'
;GLPRAGGATSPSLPAHLCFQKQVCNDIGRRLTVLEDAWAQGKLSAPVRKRMNLLVQELQQQHWDAADEIHRSLMVDHVNEVSQWMVGVKRLIAETRDLPTGQMDGSADPEPATEPVTEPVTGPVTELATEPEQEEP
;
A
#
# COMPACT_ATOMS: atom_id res chain seq x y z
N GLY A 1 51.45 31.47 -22.98
CA GLY A 1 51.28 30.54 -21.84
C GLY A 1 49.80 30.25 -21.66
N LEU A 2 49.44 28.98 -21.56
CA LEU A 2 48.13 28.50 -21.07
C LEU A 2 48.20 28.37 -19.53
N PRO A 3 47.07 28.43 -18.78
CA PRO A 3 46.15 27.27 -18.64
C PRO A 3 44.65 27.64 -18.69
N ARG A 4 43.79 26.86 -19.38
CA ARG A 4 42.96 25.73 -18.88
C ARG A 4 42.11 26.07 -17.64
N ALA A 5 40.81 26.32 -17.85
CA ALA A 5 39.71 26.07 -16.91
C ALA A 5 38.39 26.12 -17.72
N GLY A 6 37.39 25.25 -17.58
CA GLY A 6 37.26 24.04 -16.81
C GLY A 6 36.18 23.21 -17.51
N GLY A 7 36.44 21.92 -17.71
CA GLY A 7 35.39 20.99 -18.11
C GLY A 7 34.38 20.93 -16.99
N ALA A 8 33.15 21.36 -17.25
CA ALA A 8 32.01 20.96 -16.45
C ALA A 8 31.78 19.47 -16.72
N THR A 9 32.55 18.62 -16.04
CA THR A 9 32.21 17.21 -15.86
C THR A 9 30.93 17.20 -15.04
N SER A 10 29.80 17.20 -15.76
CA SER A 10 28.48 16.96 -15.20
C SER A 10 28.57 15.69 -14.35
N PRO A 11 28.11 15.70 -13.09
CA PRO A 11 28.15 14.49 -12.27
C PRO A 11 27.23 13.48 -12.93
N SER A 12 27.83 12.49 -13.58
CA SER A 12 27.14 11.28 -14.02
C SER A 12 26.57 10.64 -12.76
N LEU A 13 25.31 10.94 -12.45
CA LEU A 13 24.55 10.29 -11.39
C LEU A 13 24.77 8.78 -11.52
N PRO A 14 25.01 8.07 -10.40
CA PRO A 14 25.29 6.64 -10.46
C PRO A 14 24.13 5.95 -11.22
N ALA A 15 24.47 5.15 -12.23
CA ALA A 15 23.50 4.46 -13.09
C ALA A 15 22.45 3.66 -12.29
N HIS A 16 22.78 3.31 -11.05
CA HIS A 16 21.89 2.71 -10.05
C HIS A 16 20.64 3.55 -9.74
N LEU A 17 20.77 4.89 -9.64
CA LEU A 17 19.63 5.77 -9.41
C LEU A 17 18.70 5.82 -10.63
N CYS A 18 19.24 5.70 -11.84
CA CYS A 18 18.44 5.64 -13.07
C CYS A 18 17.61 4.36 -13.13
N PHE A 19 18.23 3.22 -12.79
CA PHE A 19 17.56 1.91 -12.80
C PHE A 19 16.40 1.87 -11.80
N GLN A 20 16.60 2.30 -10.56
CA GLN A 20 15.54 2.28 -9.55
C GLN A 20 14.36 3.22 -9.94
N LYS A 21 14.66 4.37 -10.54
CA LYS A 21 13.65 5.31 -11.06
C LYS A 21 12.87 4.72 -12.23
N GLN A 22 13.54 3.97 -13.10
CA GLN A 22 12.90 3.25 -14.21
C GLN A 22 12.00 2.12 -13.70
N VAL A 23 12.44 1.36 -12.69
CA VAL A 23 11.63 0.30 -12.08
C VAL A 23 10.39 0.91 -11.41
N CYS A 24 10.56 1.99 -10.63
CA CYS A 24 9.44 2.68 -10.01
C CYS A 24 8.45 3.25 -11.05
N ASN A 25 8.95 3.81 -12.15
CA ASN A 25 8.11 4.30 -13.25
C ASN A 25 7.39 3.16 -14.00
N ASP A 26 8.07 2.04 -14.24
CA ASP A 26 7.51 0.84 -14.87
C ASP A 26 6.39 0.24 -14.01
N ILE A 27 6.63 0.11 -12.69
CA ILE A 27 5.64 -0.35 -11.72
C ILE A 27 4.44 0.61 -11.71
N GLY A 28 4.67 1.93 -11.60
CA GLY A 28 3.60 2.93 -11.60
C GLY A 28 2.74 2.84 -12.86
N ARG A 29 3.37 2.74 -14.04
CA ARG A 29 2.65 2.56 -15.31
C ARG A 29 1.81 1.27 -15.32
N ARG A 30 2.33 0.17 -14.76
CA ARG A 30 1.60 -1.11 -14.67
C ARG A 30 0.41 -1.02 -13.71
N LEU A 31 0.55 -0.32 -12.59
CA LEU A 31 -0.55 -0.07 -11.65
C LEU A 31 -1.64 0.80 -12.28
N THR A 32 -1.29 1.82 -13.05
CA THR A 32 -2.29 2.61 -13.80
C THR A 32 -3.09 1.73 -14.77
N VAL A 33 -2.45 0.77 -15.43
CA VAL A 33 -3.14 -0.17 -16.33
C VAL A 33 -4.10 -1.09 -15.57
N LEU A 34 -3.71 -1.53 -14.37
CA LEU A 34 -4.58 -2.27 -13.47
C LEU A 34 -5.81 -1.43 -13.07
N GLU A 35 -5.59 -0.19 -12.63
CA GLU A 35 -6.67 0.72 -12.23
C GLU A 35 -7.63 0.99 -13.37
N ASP A 36 -7.13 1.22 -14.58
CA ASP A 36 -7.93 1.41 -15.78
C ASP A 36 -8.78 0.17 -16.11
N ALA A 37 -8.18 -1.03 -16.07
CA ALA A 37 -8.92 -2.29 -16.25
C ALA A 37 -9.98 -2.52 -15.15
N TRP A 38 -9.73 -2.01 -13.93
CA TRP A 38 -10.64 -2.10 -12.81
C TRP A 38 -11.82 -1.14 -12.96
N ALA A 39 -11.55 0.11 -13.29
CA ALA A 39 -12.56 1.14 -13.52
C ALA A 39 -13.45 0.80 -14.72
N GLN A 40 -12.86 0.24 -15.78
CA GLN A 40 -13.60 -0.25 -16.96
C GLN A 40 -14.41 -1.52 -16.67
N GLY A 41 -14.25 -2.15 -15.50
CA GLY A 41 -14.93 -3.39 -15.15
C GLY A 41 -14.49 -4.60 -15.98
N LYS A 42 -13.37 -4.51 -16.69
CA LYS A 42 -12.76 -5.61 -17.47
C LYS A 42 -12.22 -6.72 -16.58
N LEU A 43 -12.01 -6.42 -15.29
CA LEU A 43 -11.59 -7.39 -14.30
C LEU A 43 -12.77 -8.21 -13.78
N SER A 44 -12.68 -9.52 -13.96
CA SER A 44 -13.63 -10.48 -13.40
C SER A 44 -13.73 -10.36 -11.87
N ALA A 45 -14.94 -10.57 -11.32
CA ALA A 45 -15.17 -10.57 -9.87
C ALA A 45 -14.18 -11.46 -9.07
N PRO A 46 -13.86 -12.71 -9.50
CA PRO A 46 -12.82 -13.50 -8.84
C PRO A 46 -11.43 -12.85 -8.87
N VAL A 47 -11.07 -12.16 -9.95
CA VAL A 47 -9.77 -11.47 -10.07
C VAL A 47 -9.70 -10.30 -9.09
N ARG A 48 -10.76 -9.49 -9.00
CA ARG A 48 -10.83 -8.38 -8.02
C ARG A 48 -10.69 -8.84 -6.58
N LYS A 49 -11.36 -9.95 -6.22
CA LYS A 49 -11.26 -10.55 -4.88
C LYS A 49 -9.85 -11.06 -4.60
N ARG A 50 -9.26 -11.83 -5.52
CA ARG A 50 -7.89 -12.35 -5.38
C ARG A 50 -6.85 -11.23 -5.36
N MET A 51 -7.06 -10.15 -6.10
CA MET A 51 -6.15 -9.01 -6.09
C MET A 51 -6.17 -8.26 -4.75
N ASN A 52 -7.35 -8.10 -4.13
CA ASN A 52 -7.43 -7.59 -2.76
C ASN A 52 -6.66 -8.46 -1.76
N LEU A 53 -6.72 -9.79 -1.91
CA LEU A 53 -5.93 -10.71 -1.07
C LEU A 53 -4.43 -10.56 -1.35
N LEU A 54 -4.03 -10.46 -2.61
CA LEU A 54 -2.62 -10.30 -2.99
C LEU A 54 -2.02 -9.02 -2.38
N VAL A 55 -2.77 -7.91 -2.40
CA VAL A 55 -2.34 -6.64 -1.77
C VAL A 55 -2.22 -6.77 -0.25
N GLN A 56 -3.13 -7.50 0.40
CA GLN A 56 -3.05 -7.78 1.84
C GLN A 56 -1.81 -8.62 2.19
N GLU A 57 -1.51 -9.66 1.41
CA GLU A 57 -0.30 -10.48 1.64
C GLU A 57 0.98 -9.67 1.39
N LEU A 58 1.00 -8.79 0.39
CA LEU A 58 2.09 -7.84 0.16
C LEU A 58 2.33 -6.91 1.36
N GLN A 59 1.25 -6.43 1.99
CA GLN A 59 1.32 -5.53 3.13
C GLN A 59 1.83 -6.23 4.40
N GLN A 60 1.52 -7.52 4.55
CA GLN A 60 2.04 -8.39 5.61
C GLN A 60 3.45 -8.92 5.32
N GLN A 61 4.07 -8.53 4.20
CA GLN A 61 5.34 -9.06 3.70
C GLN A 61 5.34 -10.59 3.49
N HIS A 62 4.17 -11.17 3.27
CA HIS A 62 4.00 -12.60 2.96
C HIS A 62 4.21 -12.86 1.47
N TRP A 63 5.48 -12.86 1.05
CA TRP A 63 5.84 -13.03 -0.35
C TRP A 63 5.43 -14.40 -0.92
N ASP A 64 5.49 -15.47 -0.12
CA ASP A 64 5.09 -16.82 -0.52
C ASP A 64 3.59 -16.94 -0.80
N ALA A 65 2.74 -16.38 0.07
CA ALA A 65 1.29 -16.37 -0.11
C ALA A 65 0.89 -15.50 -1.31
N ALA A 66 1.58 -14.36 -1.51
CA ALA A 66 1.40 -13.54 -2.69
C ALA A 66 1.76 -14.31 -3.99
N ASP A 67 2.81 -15.15 -3.99
CA ASP A 67 3.16 -15.99 -5.15
C ASP A 67 2.12 -17.09 -5.41
N GLU A 68 1.52 -17.65 -4.37
CA GLU A 68 0.43 -18.64 -4.50
C GLU A 68 -0.83 -18.03 -5.14
N ILE A 69 -1.23 -16.84 -4.68
CA ILE A 69 -2.35 -16.09 -5.28
C ILE A 69 -2.01 -15.72 -6.73
N HIS A 70 -0.77 -15.31 -6.99
CA HIS A 70 -0.26 -15.04 -8.34
C HIS A 70 -0.32 -16.28 -9.25
N ARG A 71 0.12 -17.46 -8.79
CA ARG A 71 0.00 -18.72 -9.56
C ARG A 71 -1.44 -19.03 -9.89
N SER A 72 -2.33 -18.90 -8.90
CA SER A 72 -3.76 -19.14 -9.09
C SER A 72 -4.37 -18.17 -10.12
N LEU A 73 -3.97 -16.89 -10.08
CA LEU A 73 -4.39 -15.88 -11.05
C LEU A 73 -3.83 -16.14 -12.46
N MET A 74 -2.58 -16.56 -12.56
CA MET A 74 -1.93 -16.92 -13.83
C MET A 74 -2.52 -18.18 -14.47
N VAL A 75 -3.12 -19.09 -13.69
CA VAL A 75 -3.77 -20.28 -14.25
C VAL A 75 -5.18 -19.96 -14.73
N ASP A 76 -5.97 -19.24 -13.92
CA ASP A 76 -7.39 -19.03 -14.22
C ASP A 76 -7.64 -17.83 -15.16
N HIS A 77 -6.88 -16.74 -15.03
CA HIS A 77 -7.20 -15.45 -15.67
C HIS A 77 -5.98 -14.73 -16.28
N VAL A 78 -5.00 -15.48 -16.81
CA VAL A 78 -3.74 -14.93 -17.35
C VAL A 78 -3.91 -13.75 -18.30
N ASN A 79 -4.94 -13.78 -19.15
CA ASN A 79 -5.18 -12.76 -20.16
C ASN A 79 -5.49 -11.39 -19.55
N GLU A 80 -6.06 -11.35 -18.35
CA GLU A 80 -6.39 -10.11 -17.64
C GLU A 80 -5.25 -9.63 -16.73
N VAL A 81 -4.61 -10.55 -16.00
CA VAL A 81 -3.57 -10.20 -15.02
C VAL A 81 -2.19 -9.98 -15.64
N SER A 82 -1.80 -10.74 -16.68
CA SER A 82 -0.42 -10.73 -17.22
C SER A 82 0.07 -9.34 -17.63
N GLN A 83 -0.83 -8.45 -18.04
CA GLN A 83 -0.51 -7.10 -18.51
C GLN A 83 0.10 -6.20 -17.42
N TRP A 84 -0.29 -6.37 -16.16
CA TRP A 84 0.18 -5.57 -15.03
C TRP A 84 0.90 -6.42 -13.96
N MET A 85 0.69 -7.73 -13.95
CA MET A 85 1.30 -8.67 -13.01
C MET A 85 2.82 -8.68 -13.06
N VAL A 86 3.42 -8.45 -14.22
CA VAL A 86 4.88 -8.31 -14.33
C VAL A 86 5.41 -7.13 -13.52
N GLY A 87 4.64 -6.04 -13.39
CA GLY A 87 4.97 -4.91 -12.53
C GLY A 87 4.84 -5.26 -11.06
N VAL A 88 3.81 -6.02 -10.69
CA VAL A 88 3.59 -6.47 -9.30
C VAL A 88 4.68 -7.45 -8.85
N LYS A 89 5.08 -8.43 -9.67
CA LYS A 89 6.24 -9.31 -9.36
C LYS A 89 7.52 -8.51 -9.15
N ARG A 90 7.71 -7.47 -9.96
CA ARG A 90 8.89 -6.61 -9.89
C ARG A 90 8.87 -5.74 -8.63
N LEU A 91 7.70 -5.23 -8.27
CA LEU A 91 7.48 -4.53 -7.01
C LEU A 91 7.81 -5.44 -5.82
N ILE A 92 7.30 -6.67 -5.80
CA ILE A 92 7.62 -7.67 -4.76
C ILE A 92 9.13 -7.91 -4.65
N ALA A 93 9.80 -8.12 -5.79
CA ALA A 93 11.24 -8.36 -5.82
C ALA A 93 12.03 -7.14 -5.30
N GLU A 94 11.66 -5.92 -5.71
CA GLU A 94 12.31 -4.69 -5.25
C GLU A 94 12.09 -4.44 -3.75
N THR A 95 10.88 -4.67 -3.22
CA THR A 95 10.61 -4.58 -1.78
C THR A 95 11.31 -5.65 -0.95
N ARG A 96 11.64 -6.81 -1.55
CA ARG A 96 12.45 -7.85 -0.92
C ARG A 96 13.95 -7.53 -0.98
N ASP A 97 14.41 -6.93 -2.08
CA ASP A 97 15.82 -6.59 -2.31
C ASP A 97 16.23 -5.34 -1.54
N LEU A 98 15.29 -4.43 -1.24
CA LEU A 98 15.49 -3.40 -0.24
C LEU A 98 15.72 -4.11 1.11
N PRO A 99 16.93 -4.10 1.70
CA PRO A 99 17.09 -4.59 3.05
C PRO A 99 16.15 -3.74 3.92
N THR A 100 15.19 -4.41 4.56
CA THR A 100 14.28 -3.83 5.55
C THR A 100 15.09 -3.24 6.69
N GLY A 101 15.54 -2.01 6.48
CA GLY A 101 16.16 -1.14 7.47
C GLY A 101 15.36 0.14 7.54
N GLN A 102 14.07 0.02 7.90
CA GLN A 102 13.18 1.06 8.45
C GLN A 102 11.71 0.67 8.21
N MET A 103 11.28 -0.38 8.89
CA MET A 103 9.96 -0.34 9.52
C MET A 103 10.19 -0.81 10.95
N ASP A 104 10.96 0.01 11.68
CA ASP A 104 10.85 0.00 13.13
C ASP A 104 9.40 0.38 13.39
N GLY A 105 8.64 -0.62 13.81
CA GLY A 105 7.39 -0.39 14.47
C GLY A 105 7.67 0.48 15.68
N SER A 106 7.59 1.79 15.49
CA SER A 106 6.95 2.67 16.47
C SER A 106 5.45 2.36 16.43
N ALA A 107 5.11 1.10 16.71
CA ALA A 107 3.98 0.84 17.56
C ALA A 107 4.40 1.47 18.89
N ASP A 108 4.00 2.72 19.10
CA ASP A 108 3.68 3.16 20.45
C ASP A 108 2.45 2.33 20.82
N PRO A 109 2.56 1.26 21.62
CA PRO A 109 1.38 0.84 22.35
C PRO A 109 1.06 2.04 23.23
N GLU A 110 0.01 2.79 22.90
CA GLU A 110 -0.67 3.62 23.89
C GLU A 110 -0.78 2.73 25.14
N PRO A 111 -0.04 3.01 26.24
CA PRO A 111 -0.24 2.29 27.45
C PRO A 111 -1.59 2.75 27.94
N ALA A 112 -2.57 1.89 27.70
CA ALA A 112 -3.87 1.88 28.33
C ALA A 112 -3.74 2.45 29.74
N THR A 113 -4.39 3.59 29.91
CA THR A 113 -4.61 4.32 31.14
C THR A 113 -4.73 3.36 32.33
N GLU A 114 -3.71 3.38 33.19
CA GLU A 114 -3.69 2.57 34.39
C GLU A 114 -4.77 3.02 35.39
N PRO A 115 -5.36 2.07 36.12
CA PRO A 115 -6.57 2.26 36.92
C PRO A 115 -6.25 2.84 38.30
N VAL A 116 -7.01 3.85 38.75
CA VAL A 116 -7.07 4.16 40.19
C VAL A 116 -8.43 4.76 40.59
N THR A 117 -9.17 3.95 41.33
CA THR A 117 -10.06 4.28 42.46
C THR A 117 -11.35 5.11 42.23
N GLU A 118 -12.49 4.40 42.30
CA GLU A 118 -13.74 4.82 42.97
C GLU A 118 -13.49 5.19 44.46
N PRO A 119 -14.41 5.82 45.25
CA PRO A 119 -15.87 5.96 45.06
C PRO A 119 -16.51 7.31 45.49
N VAL A 120 -17.86 7.34 45.40
CA VAL A 120 -18.83 8.15 46.18
C VAL A 120 -19.00 9.62 45.75
N THR A 121 -20.17 10.13 45.35
CA THR A 121 -21.48 10.12 46.02
C THR A 121 -22.55 10.60 45.02
N GLY A 122 -23.75 10.01 45.01
CA GLY A 122 -24.95 10.56 44.33
C GLY A 122 -25.51 11.81 45.04
N PRO A 123 -26.77 12.26 44.81
CA PRO A 123 -27.85 11.63 44.03
C PRO A 123 -28.61 12.58 43.05
N VAL A 124 -29.35 11.95 42.13
CA VAL A 124 -30.69 12.30 41.59
C VAL A 124 -31.04 13.77 41.36
N THR A 125 -31.31 14.13 40.10
CA THR A 125 -32.45 15.01 39.78
C THR A 125 -33.07 14.62 38.43
N GLU A 126 -34.18 13.91 38.57
CA GLU A 126 -35.30 13.79 37.63
C GLU A 126 -35.92 15.17 37.34
N LEU A 127 -36.14 15.52 36.07
CA LEU A 127 -37.10 16.52 35.55
C LEU A 127 -36.73 16.81 34.07
N ALA A 128 -37.59 16.88 33.08
CA ALA A 128 -38.96 16.47 32.79
C ALA A 128 -39.17 16.82 31.29
N THR A 129 -40.28 16.33 30.74
CA THR A 129 -41.01 16.93 29.60
C THR A 129 -40.60 16.54 28.18
N GLU A 130 -41.27 15.49 27.69
CA GLU A 130 -42.25 15.48 26.57
C GLU A 130 -41.93 15.97 25.14
N PRO A 131 -42.71 15.49 24.13
CA PRO A 131 -42.29 15.27 22.76
C PRO A 131 -42.99 16.17 21.71
N GLU A 132 -42.64 15.90 20.44
CA GLU A 132 -43.47 16.04 19.21
C GLU A 132 -43.71 17.45 18.63
N GLN A 133 -43.67 17.51 17.29
CA GLN A 133 -44.33 18.43 16.31
C GLN A 133 -43.37 18.88 15.19
N GLU A 134 -43.59 18.47 13.92
CA GLU A 134 -44.51 19.06 12.91
C GLU A 134 -43.71 20.09 12.06
N GLU A 135 -43.56 19.96 10.74
CA GLU A 135 -44.49 20.27 9.61
C GLU A 135 -43.61 20.25 8.32
N PRO A 136 -44.08 20.46 7.07
CA PRO A 136 -45.39 20.25 6.42
C PRO A 136 -45.41 19.14 5.35
#